data_AF-A0A4V2Z486-F1
#
_entry.id   AF-A0A4V2Z486-F1
#
_cell.length_a   1.000
_cell.length_b   1.000
_cell.length_c   1.000
_cell.angle_alpha   90.00
_cell.angle_beta   90.00
_cell.angle_gamma   90.00
#
_symmetry.space_group_name_H-M   'P 1'
#
loop_
_entity.id
_entity.type
_entity.pdbx_description
1 polymer ?
#
loop_
_entity_poly.entity_id
_entity_poly.type
_entity_poly.pdbx_seq_one_letter_code
_entity_poly.pdbx_strand_id
1 'polypeptide(L)'
;MNLLIKISGGILLTAGFILAIRPDLFFRFPATIDGYVMIEKRVKWGFVIGFGGFMVFYNDWTSRGLTVIALLVSLTLGIIIARLIGFALDGFYIKQLYWLLMELAVLIIFGFFYWKQNY
;
A
#
# COMPACT_ATOMS: atom_id res chain seq x y z
N MET A 1 5.58 -18.17 14.39
CA MET A 1 4.54 -17.21 13.95
C MET A 1 3.25 -17.97 13.68
N ASN A 2 2.10 -17.43 14.11
CA ASN A 2 0.82 -18.11 13.92
C ASN A 2 0.48 -18.19 12.42
N LEU A 3 0.36 -19.41 11.89
CA LEU A 3 -0.08 -19.69 10.52
C LEU A 3 -1.34 -18.88 10.14
N LEU A 4 -2.24 -18.69 11.10
CA LEU A 4 -3.44 -17.86 11.00
C LEU A 4 -3.15 -16.42 10.56
N ILE A 5 -2.09 -15.79 11.07
CA ILE A 5 -1.72 -14.41 10.71
C ILE A 5 -1.31 -14.36 9.23
N LYS A 6 -0.48 -15.30 8.78
CA LYS A 6 -0.07 -15.37 7.37
C LYS A 6 -1.25 -15.60 6.43
N ILE A 7 -2.16 -16.50 6.81
CA ILE A 7 -3.39 -16.77 6.03
C ILE A 7 -4.24 -15.50 5.96
N SER A 8 -4.49 -14.84 7.10
CA SER A 8 -5.25 -13.59 7.13
C SER A 8 -4.60 -12.47 6.32
N GLY A 9 -3.27 -12.35 6.38
CA GLY A 9 -2.49 -11.40 5.61
C GLY A 9 -2.57 -11.67 4.11
N GLY A 10 -2.53 -12.94 3.69
CA GLY A 10 -2.71 -13.33 2.29
C GLY A 10 -4.10 -13.00 1.75
N ILE A 11 -5.15 -13.22 2.57
CA ILE A 11 -6.53 -12.83 2.22
C ILE A 11 -6.63 -11.29 2.11
N LEU A 12 -6.06 -10.55 3.06
CA LEU A 12 -6.04 -9.08 3.02
C LEU A 12 -5.29 -8.55 1.81
N LEU A 13 -4.14 -9.11 1.49
CA LEU A 13 -3.32 -8.69 0.36
C LEU A 13 -4.06 -8.92 -0.96
N THR A 14 -4.63 -10.11 -1.15
CA THR A 14 -5.43 -10.44 -2.35
C THR A 14 -6.66 -9.54 -2.47
N ALA A 15 -7.40 -9.33 -1.39
CA ALA A 15 -8.52 -8.39 -1.35
C ALA A 15 -8.08 -6.96 -1.69
N GLY A 16 -6.95 -6.50 -1.14
CA GLY A 16 -6.39 -5.18 -1.41
C GLY A 16 -6.09 -4.96 -2.89
N PHE A 17 -5.48 -5.95 -3.57
CA PHE A 17 -5.24 -5.89 -5.01
C PHE A 17 -6.54 -5.85 -5.82
N ILE A 18 -7.51 -6.71 -5.49
CA ILE A 18 -8.82 -6.74 -6.16
C ILE A 18 -9.50 -5.37 -6.05
N LEU A 19 -9.43 -4.75 -4.87
CA LEU A 19 -10.03 -3.43 -4.61
C LEU A 19 -9.25 -2.27 -5.24
N ALA A 20 -7.93 -2.38 -5.37
CA ALA A 20 -7.16 -1.42 -6.14
C ALA A 20 -7.51 -1.46 -7.64
N ILE A 21 -7.79 -2.65 -8.19
CA ILE A 21 -8.20 -2.82 -9.60
C ILE A 21 -9.66 -2.46 -9.82
N ARG A 22 -10.54 -2.76 -8.86
CA ARG A 22 -11.96 -2.42 -8.89
C ARG A 22 -12.40 -1.76 -7.57
N PRO A 23 -12.14 -0.46 -7.40
CA PRO A 23 -12.51 0.26 -6.19
C PRO A 23 -14.03 0.37 -6.00
N ASP A 24 -14.78 0.15 -7.08
CA ASP A 24 -16.23 0.27 -7.17
C ASP A 24 -16.99 -0.92 -6.54
N LEU A 25 -16.27 -1.98 -6.14
CA LEU A 25 -16.87 -3.18 -5.55
C LEU A 25 -17.68 -2.89 -4.27
N PHE A 26 -17.25 -1.90 -3.48
CA PHE A 26 -17.95 -1.49 -2.25
C PHE A 26 -18.65 -0.13 -2.37
N PHE A 27 -18.27 0.70 -3.34
CA PHE A 27 -18.78 2.05 -3.49
C PHE A 27 -19.29 2.29 -4.90
N ARG A 28 -20.57 2.65 -5.04
CA ARG A 28 -21.11 3.12 -6.32
C ARG A 28 -20.59 4.53 -6.58
N PHE A 29 -19.90 4.70 -7.69
CA PHE A 29 -19.41 6.01 -8.11
C PHE A 29 -20.31 6.60 -9.20
N PRO A 30 -20.45 7.95 -9.25
CA PRO A 30 -21.08 8.61 -10.39
C PRO A 30 -20.40 8.21 -11.70
N ALA A 31 -21.18 8.12 -12.78
CA ALA A 31 -20.74 7.58 -14.07
C ALA A 31 -19.59 8.35 -14.74
N THR A 32 -19.37 9.61 -14.34
CA THR A 32 -18.30 10.47 -14.86
C THR A 32 -17.42 10.94 -13.71
N ILE A 33 -16.39 10.15 -13.39
CA ILE A 33 -15.32 10.55 -12.48
C ILE A 33 -14.06 10.80 -13.31
N ASP A 34 -13.37 11.89 -13.01
CA ASP A 34 -12.06 12.18 -13.57
C ASP A 34 -11.05 11.11 -13.12
N GLY A 35 -10.20 10.63 -14.05
CA GLY A 35 -9.21 9.59 -13.79
C GLY A 35 -8.28 9.95 -12.63
N TYR A 36 -7.96 11.24 -12.45
CA TYR A 36 -7.20 11.71 -11.27
C TYR A 36 -7.87 11.31 -9.95
N VAL A 37 -9.18 11.51 -9.82
CA VAL A 37 -9.96 11.19 -8.62
C VAL A 37 -10.14 9.67 -8.47
N MET A 38 -10.18 8.93 -9.58
CA MET A 38 -10.24 7.48 -9.55
C MET A 38 -8.95 6.89 -8.97
N ILE A 39 -7.78 7.41 -9.37
CA ILE A 39 -6.48 7.01 -8.81
C ILE A 39 -6.44 7.26 -7.29
N GLU A 40 -6.86 8.43 -6.81
CA GLU A 40 -6.87 8.72 -5.37
C GLU A 40 -7.73 7.72 -4.57
N LYS A 41 -8.81 7.22 -5.16
CA LYS A 41 -9.65 6.20 -4.52
C LYS A 41 -8.97 4.84 -4.49
N ARG A 42 -8.29 4.45 -5.56
CA ARG A 42 -7.49 3.20 -5.59
C ARG A 42 -6.37 3.23 -4.56
N VAL A 43 -5.70 4.37 -4.42
CA VAL A 43 -4.62 4.58 -3.45
C VAL A 43 -5.06 4.29 -2.01
N LYS A 44 -6.31 4.58 -1.64
CA LYS A 44 -6.86 4.22 -0.31
C LYS A 44 -6.83 2.72 -0.05
N TRP A 45 -7.04 1.91 -1.08
CA TRP A 45 -6.92 0.45 -0.97
C TRP A 45 -5.47 -0.03 -0.90
N GLY A 46 -4.51 0.83 -1.22
CA GLY A 46 -3.08 0.57 -1.01
C GLY A 46 -2.72 0.34 0.46
N PHE A 47 -3.44 0.94 1.42
CA PHE A 47 -3.27 0.61 2.84
C PHE A 47 -3.58 -0.85 3.14
N VAL A 48 -4.59 -1.43 2.48
CA VAL A 48 -4.98 -2.84 2.64
C VAL A 48 -3.91 -3.77 2.06
N ILE A 49 -3.36 -3.41 0.89
CA ILE A 49 -2.22 -4.13 0.28
C ILE A 49 -1.01 -4.11 1.23
N GLY A 50 -0.65 -2.94 1.74
CA GLY A 50 0.49 -2.79 2.64
C GLY A 50 0.29 -3.52 3.97
N PHE A 51 -0.90 -3.45 4.55
CA PHE A 51 -1.19 -4.18 5.79
C PHE A 51 -1.17 -5.70 5.60
N GLY A 52 -1.73 -6.19 4.48
CA GLY A 52 -1.64 -7.60 4.12
C GLY A 52 -0.21 -8.06 3.90
N GLY A 53 0.60 -7.26 3.21
CA GLY A 53 2.03 -7.52 2.99
C GLY A 53 2.81 -7.61 4.31
N PHE A 54 2.60 -6.65 5.21
CA PHE A 54 3.20 -6.65 6.53
C PHE A 54 2.92 -7.95 7.28
N MET A 55 1.65 -8.38 7.35
CA MET A 55 1.25 -9.61 8.05
C MET A 55 1.85 -10.90 7.45
N VAL A 56 2.07 -10.93 6.13
CA VAL A 56 2.65 -12.11 5.45
C VAL A 56 4.16 -12.18 5.64
N PHE A 57 4.84 -11.05 5.47
CA PHE A 57 6.30 -11.00 5.35
C PHE A 57 7.03 -10.66 6.64
N TYR A 58 6.41 -9.93 7.57
CA TYR A 58 7.07 -9.54 8.82
C TYR A 58 6.90 -10.63 9.90
N ASN A 59 8.02 -11.23 10.32
CA ASN A 59 8.01 -12.36 11.25
C ASN A 59 8.53 -12.03 12.66
N ASP A 60 9.18 -10.88 12.85
CA ASP A 60 9.95 -10.57 14.05
C ASP A 60 9.27 -9.53 14.94
N TRP A 61 8.53 -9.99 15.95
CA TRP A 61 7.75 -9.11 16.85
C TRP A 61 8.53 -8.66 18.09
N THR A 62 9.82 -8.99 18.15
CA THR A 62 10.70 -8.81 19.32
C THR A 62 11.03 -7.34 19.59
N SER A 63 11.14 -6.52 18.55
CA SER A 63 11.43 -5.08 18.68
C SER A 63 10.24 -4.24 18.24
N ARG A 64 9.56 -3.60 19.19
CA ARG A 64 8.41 -2.73 18.91
C ARG A 64 8.75 -1.59 17.95
N GLY A 65 9.95 -1.02 18.03
CA GLY A 65 10.40 0.04 17.12
C GLY A 65 10.52 -0.46 15.68
N LEU A 66 11.10 -1.64 15.51
CA LEU A 66 11.34 -2.26 14.21
C LEU A 66 10.02 -2.73 13.58
N THR A 67 9.06 -3.15 14.40
CA THR A 67 7.70 -3.51 13.98
C THR A 67 6.95 -2.30 13.42
N VAL A 68 7.01 -1.16 14.11
CA VAL A 68 6.36 0.07 13.64
C VAL A 68 6.96 0.53 12.31
N ILE A 69 8.29 0.50 12.18
CA ILE A 69 8.94 0.91 10.93
C ILE A 69 8.62 -0.07 9.80
N ALA A 70 8.67 -1.38 10.05
CA ALA A 70 8.28 -2.38 9.06
C ALA A 70 6.84 -2.18 8.56
N LEU A 71 5.93 -1.86 9.49
CA LEU A 71 4.55 -1.53 9.15
C LEU A 71 4.49 -0.29 8.26
N LEU A 72 5.18 0.80 8.63
CA LEU A 72 5.21 2.03 7.85
C LEU A 72 5.79 1.82 6.45
N VAL A 73 6.88 1.07 6.31
CA VAL A 73 7.47 0.68 5.02
C VAL A 73 6.48 -0.12 4.19
N SER A 74 5.79 -1.08 4.80
CA SER A 74 4.85 -1.93 4.07
C SER A 74 3.61 -1.15 3.63
N LEU A 75 3.11 -0.23 4.46
CA LEU A 75 2.01 0.66 4.11
C LEU A 75 2.38 1.58 2.95
N THR A 76 3.56 2.20 2.96
CA THR A 76 4.00 3.06 1.85
C THR A 76 4.20 2.27 0.56
N LEU A 77 4.74 1.05 0.63
CA LEU A 77 4.81 0.16 -0.54
C LEU A 77 3.42 -0.18 -1.09
N GLY A 78 2.46 -0.50 -0.23
CA GLY A 78 1.09 -0.79 -0.65
C GLY A 78 0.41 0.39 -1.35
N ILE A 79 0.60 1.60 -0.82
CA ILE A 79 0.14 2.86 -1.41
C ILE A 79 0.77 3.07 -2.80
N ILE A 80 2.09 2.92 -2.92
CA ILE A 80 2.81 3.05 -4.20
C ILE A 80 2.27 2.05 -5.22
N ILE A 81 2.11 0.78 -4.85
CA ILE A 81 1.57 -0.26 -5.73
C ILE A 81 0.17 0.11 -6.22
N ALA A 82 -0.72 0.55 -5.33
CA ALA A 82 -2.06 0.97 -5.70
C ALA A 82 -2.05 2.19 -6.64
N ARG A 83 -1.13 3.14 -6.44
CA ARG A 83 -0.95 4.30 -7.33
C ARG A 83 -0.45 3.89 -8.71
N LEU A 84 0.51 2.97 -8.79
CA LEU A 84 1.01 2.42 -10.05
C LEU A 84 -0.09 1.68 -10.82
N ILE A 85 -0.95 0.93 -10.12
CA ILE A 85 -2.15 0.33 -10.72
C ILE A 85 -3.08 1.43 -11.28
N GLY A 86 -3.28 2.51 -10.53
CA GLY A 86 -4.03 3.68 -10.99
C GLY A 86 -3.44 4.29 -12.27
N PHE A 87 -2.12 4.43 -12.38
CA PHE A 87 -1.46 4.91 -13.61
C PHE A 87 -1.67 3.99 -14.79
N ALA A 88 -1.62 2.68 -14.57
CA ALA A 88 -1.85 1.70 -15.61
C ALA A 88 -3.30 1.71 -16.14
N LEU A 89 -4.27 2.01 -15.27
CA LEU A 89 -5.70 1.89 -15.60
C LEU A 89 -6.37 3.23 -16.00
N ASP A 90 -6.06 4.31 -15.28
CA ASP A 90 -6.76 5.59 -15.41
C ASP A 90 -5.91 6.67 -16.11
N GLY A 91 -4.65 6.35 -16.45
CA GLY A 91 -3.74 7.23 -17.17
C GLY A 91 -2.75 7.99 -16.28
N PHE A 92 -1.87 8.74 -16.93
CA PHE A 92 -0.74 9.40 -16.27
C PHE A 92 -1.02 10.89 -16.05
N TYR A 93 -0.94 11.33 -14.79
CA TYR A 93 -1.18 12.72 -14.40
C TYR A 93 0.05 13.28 -13.70
N ILE A 94 0.53 14.45 -14.13
CA ILE A 94 1.72 15.11 -13.57
C ILE A 94 1.59 15.33 -12.05
N LYS A 95 0.41 15.76 -11.58
CA LYS A 95 0.15 15.92 -10.13
C LYS A 95 0.33 14.62 -9.35
N GLN A 96 -0.09 13.50 -9.93
CA GLN A 96 0.04 12.19 -9.30
C GLN A 96 1.50 11.69 -9.31
N LEU A 97 2.30 12.09 -10.30
CA LEU A 97 3.73 11.81 -10.32
C LEU A 97 4.45 12.50 -9.15
N TYR A 98 4.11 13.75 -8.82
CA TYR A 98 4.64 14.42 -7.64
C TYR A 98 4.27 13.69 -6.34
N TRP A 99 3.03 13.18 -6.25
CA TRP A 99 2.63 12.34 -5.12
C TRP A 99 3.46 11.05 -5.04
N LEU A 100 3.69 10.37 -6.16
CA LEU A 100 4.55 9.18 -6.20
C LEU A 100 5.98 9.49 -5.75
N LEU A 101 6.56 10.61 -6.18
CA LEU A 101 7.91 11.02 -5.77
C LEU A 101 7.98 11.27 -4.25
N MET A 102 6.97 11.90 -3.67
CA MET A 102 6.88 12.08 -2.22
C MET A 102 6.78 10.73 -1.49
N GLU A 103 5.98 9.80 -1.99
CA GLU A 103 5.88 8.45 -1.42
C GLU A 103 7.20 7.68 -1.49
N LEU A 104 7.94 7.80 -2.60
CA LEU A 104 9.27 7.21 -2.74
C LEU A 104 10.28 7.84 -1.76
N ALA A 105 10.25 9.16 -1.58
CA ALA A 105 11.09 9.83 -0.60
C ALA A 105 10.79 9.36 0.83
N VAL A 106 9.51 9.24 1.19
CA VAL A 106 9.08 8.69 2.49
C VAL A 106 9.51 7.23 2.64
N LEU A 107 9.38 6.42 1.60
CA LEU A 107 9.82 5.02 1.60
C LEU A 107 11.33 4.91 1.85
N ILE A 108 12.14 5.77 1.23
CA ILE A 108 13.60 5.80 1.45
C ILE A 108 13.91 6.14 2.91
N ILE A 109 13.22 7.12 3.50
CA ILE A 109 13.40 7.51 4.90
C ILE A 109 13.08 6.33 5.82
N PHE A 110 11.91 5.69 5.65
CA PHE A 110 11.53 4.55 6.48
C PHE A 110 12.42 3.34 6.26
N GLY A 111 12.83 3.06 5.02
CA GLY A 111 13.78 2.00 4.69
C GLY A 111 15.14 2.22 5.34
N PHE A 112 15.63 3.47 5.36
CA PHE A 112 16.87 3.83 6.05
C PHE A 112 16.76 3.61 7.57
N PHE A 113 15.67 4.06 8.20
CA PHE A 113 15.44 3.81 9.62
C PHE A 113 15.30 2.32 9.94
N TYR A 114 14.68 1.54 9.05
CA TYR A 114 14.56 0.09 9.19
C TYR A 114 15.94 -0.56 9.19
N TRP A 115 16.78 -0.20 8.21
CA TRP A 115 18.14 -0.73 8.10
C TRP A 115 18.99 -0.36 9.32
N LYS A 116 18.90 0.89 9.79
CA LYS A 116 19.63 1.36 10.97
C LYS A 116 19.23 0.63 12.26
N GLN A 117 17.98 0.20 12.42
CA GLN A 117 17.54 -0.52 13.62
C GLN A 117 17.84 -2.02 13.58
N ASN A 118 18.13 -2.56 12.40
CA ASN A 118 18.43 -3.98 12.21
C ASN A 118 19.95 -4.27 12.28
N TYR A 119 20.77 -3.23 12.35
CA TYR A 119 22.23 -3.24 12.58
C TYR A 119 22.54 -2.71 13.97
#